data_AF-F9HF83-F1
#
_entry.id   AF-F9HF83-F1
#
_cell.length_a   1.000
_cell.length_b   1.000
_cell.length_c   1.000
_cell.angle_alpha   90.00
_cell.angle_beta   90.00
_cell.angle_gamma   90.00
#
_symmetry.space_group_name_H-M   'P 1'
#
loop_
_entity.id
_entity.type
_entity.pdbx_description
1 polymer ?
#
loop_
_entity_poly.entity_id
_entity_poly.type
_entity_poly.pdbx_seq_one_letter_code
_entity_poly.pdbx_strand_id
1 'polypeptide(L)'
;MAFSFLPLIVPLLTNSPDMETFYVAKSSASLFTFIIVVLQSQYKLVLPTLIFSYIIYLTLRDEFSSGTMFLYKDLRKSVIFNTKVISLCLLYLLYLVVSLLASVFIFYLFLNTSDQIFSSNPSLFGQELVSFLAIIMLNIVAVFITIAFSMYANRAATIVMSIFFVLLSVIAPRLQLLQYVFPNGYVNTISTVGIGISIFIALSISLTYILSSYVIAYRKFIEIEF
;
A
#
# COMPACT_ATOMS: atom_id res chain seq x y z
N MET A 1 -11.34 7.60 1.67
CA MET A 1 -11.19 8.58 0.58
C MET A 1 -10.53 9.88 1.02
N ALA A 2 -10.90 10.55 2.12
CA ALA A 2 -10.25 11.83 2.50
C ALA A 2 -8.71 11.82 2.51
N PHE A 3 -8.08 10.69 2.90
CA PHE A 3 -6.62 10.52 2.87
C PHE A 3 -5.99 10.47 1.47
N SER A 4 -6.75 10.37 0.39
CA SER A 4 -6.21 10.52 -0.97
C SER A 4 -5.88 11.98 -1.28
N PHE A 5 -6.42 12.92 -0.51
CA PHE A 5 -6.07 14.35 -0.57
C PHE A 5 -4.93 14.73 0.38
N LEU A 6 -4.32 13.75 1.05
CA LEU A 6 -3.10 13.96 1.82
C LEU A 6 -1.94 14.62 1.03
N PRO A 7 -1.82 14.49 -0.31
CA PRO A 7 -0.83 15.26 -1.05
C PRO A 7 -0.94 16.78 -0.79
N LEU A 8 -2.12 17.32 -0.43
CA LEU A 8 -2.32 18.75 -0.06
C LEU A 8 -1.59 19.14 1.23
N ILE A 9 -1.43 18.20 2.15
CA ILE A 9 -0.85 18.43 3.47
C ILE A 9 0.65 18.14 3.45
N VAL A 10 1.11 17.19 2.64
CA VAL A 10 2.51 16.74 2.60
C VAL A 10 3.51 17.90 2.37
N PRO A 11 3.31 18.85 1.44
CA PRO A 11 4.15 20.05 1.32
C PRO A 11 4.21 20.93 2.57
N LEU A 12 3.18 20.92 3.40
CA LEU A 12 3.16 21.69 4.65
C LEU A 12 3.93 20.97 5.78
N LEU A 13 4.26 19.69 5.61
CA LEU A 13 5.04 18.89 6.56
C LEU A 13 6.55 19.05 6.28
N THR A 14 7.04 20.30 6.32
CA THR A 14 8.44 20.67 6.03
C THR A 14 9.46 19.97 6.94
N ASN A 15 9.06 19.57 8.15
CA ASN A 15 9.91 18.87 9.12
C ASN A 15 9.85 17.34 8.99
N SER A 16 9.17 16.79 7.98
CA SER A 16 9.21 15.35 7.73
C SER A 16 10.50 14.97 7.02
N PRO A 17 11.20 13.89 7.43
CA PRO A 17 12.49 13.50 6.85
C PRO A 17 12.41 13.31 5.33
N ASP A 18 11.29 12.78 4.84
CA ASP A 18 11.09 12.51 3.41
C ASP A 18 10.91 13.83 2.63
N MET A 19 10.18 14.82 3.17
CA MET A 19 10.04 16.13 2.50
C MET A 19 11.27 17.01 2.64
N GLU A 20 12.03 16.90 3.74
CA GLU A 20 13.30 17.63 3.87
C GLU A 20 14.27 17.23 2.75
N THR A 21 14.40 15.92 2.46
CA THR A 21 15.22 15.45 1.33
C THR A 21 14.73 15.97 -0.02
N PHE A 22 13.41 16.08 -0.20
CA PHE A 22 12.80 16.66 -1.40
C PHE A 22 13.09 18.17 -1.52
N TYR A 23 12.96 18.93 -0.43
CA TYR A 23 13.25 20.37 -0.42
C TYR A 23 14.73 20.69 -0.63
N VAL A 24 15.64 19.84 -0.16
CA VAL A 24 17.08 19.99 -0.42
C VAL A 24 17.40 19.81 -1.91
N ALA A 25 16.67 18.93 -2.60
CA ALA A 25 16.86 18.70 -4.04
C ALA A 25 16.38 19.86 -4.95
N LYS A 26 15.58 20.81 -4.43
CA LYS A 26 15.04 22.02 -5.10
C LYS A 26 14.77 21.86 -6.61
N SER A 27 15.72 22.25 -7.46
CA SER A 27 15.59 22.30 -8.92
C SER A 27 15.83 20.97 -9.63
N SER A 28 16.29 19.96 -8.90
CA SER A 28 16.48 18.58 -9.39
C SER A 28 15.38 17.63 -8.94
N ALA A 29 14.43 18.12 -8.13
CA ALA A 29 13.32 17.34 -7.63
C ALA A 29 12.31 17.10 -8.75
N SER A 30 12.12 15.83 -9.12
CA SER A 30 11.19 15.44 -10.17
C SER A 30 9.78 15.21 -9.62
N LEU A 31 8.77 15.29 -10.49
CA LEU A 31 7.39 14.95 -10.16
C LEU A 31 7.29 13.53 -9.59
N PHE A 32 8.04 12.59 -10.14
CA PHE A 32 8.03 11.20 -9.70
C PHE A 32 8.62 11.04 -8.29
N THR A 33 9.69 11.78 -7.97
CA THR A 33 10.24 11.86 -6.61
C THR A 33 9.18 12.37 -5.62
N PHE A 34 8.43 13.41 -6.00
CA PHE A 34 7.35 13.95 -5.16
C PHE A 34 6.24 12.92 -4.90
N ILE A 35 5.79 12.24 -5.95
CA ILE A 35 4.77 11.17 -5.85
C ILE A 35 5.23 10.07 -4.89
N ILE A 36 6.50 9.66 -4.99
CA ILE A 36 7.05 8.64 -4.09
C ILE A 36 6.99 9.11 -2.64
N VAL A 37 7.43 10.33 -2.35
CA VAL A 37 7.40 10.90 -0.99
C VAL A 37 5.97 10.95 -0.44
N VAL A 38 5.01 11.37 -1.27
CA VAL A 38 3.59 11.41 -0.91
C VAL A 38 3.05 10.01 -0.61
N LEU A 39 3.30 9.03 -1.47
CA LEU A 39 2.84 7.65 -1.27
C LEU A 39 3.50 6.99 -0.06
N GLN A 40 4.79 7.25 0.18
CA GLN A 40 5.49 6.79 1.40
C GLN A 40 4.89 7.42 2.65
N SER A 41 4.62 8.72 2.62
CA SER A 41 3.99 9.44 3.73
C SER A 41 2.60 8.88 4.04
N GLN A 42 1.79 8.64 3.00
CA GLN A 42 0.47 8.01 3.13
C GLN A 42 0.56 6.61 3.75
N TYR A 43 1.51 5.79 3.30
CA TYR A 43 1.71 4.45 3.81
C TYR A 43 2.18 4.42 5.28
N LYS A 44 3.05 5.37 5.67
CA LYS A 44 3.55 5.51 7.04
C LYS A 44 2.49 5.99 8.03
N LEU A 45 1.43 6.64 7.55
CA LEU A 45 0.35 7.12 8.41
C LEU A 45 -0.57 5.97 8.83
N VAL A 46 -0.86 5.91 10.13
CA VAL A 46 -1.69 4.86 10.72
C VAL A 46 -3.17 4.98 10.30
N LEU A 47 -3.67 6.22 10.12
CA LEU A 47 -5.09 6.47 9.86
C LEU A 47 -5.62 5.87 8.54
N PRO A 48 -4.93 6.02 7.39
CA PRO A 48 -5.31 5.34 6.16
C PRO A 48 -5.47 3.84 6.36
N THR A 49 -4.46 3.19 6.96
CA THR A 49 -4.46 1.75 7.25
C THR A 49 -5.63 1.35 8.15
N LEU A 50 -5.93 2.14 9.18
CA LEU A 50 -7.06 1.90 10.08
C LEU A 50 -8.39 1.87 9.32
N ILE A 51 -8.64 2.88 8.48
CA ILE A 51 -9.89 3.00 7.73
C ILE A 51 -10.02 1.87 6.71
N PHE A 52 -8.95 1.56 5.98
CA PHE A 52 -8.95 0.41 5.07
C PHE A 52 -9.24 -0.89 5.81
N SER A 53 -8.61 -1.11 6.95
CA SER A 53 -8.80 -2.33 7.75
C SER A 53 -10.22 -2.44 8.30
N TYR A 54 -10.81 -1.31 8.69
CA TYR A 54 -12.20 -1.25 9.12
C TYR A 54 -13.15 -1.58 7.97
N ILE A 55 -12.95 -1.01 6.78
CA ILE A 55 -13.76 -1.32 5.59
C ILE A 55 -13.65 -2.80 5.22
N ILE A 56 -12.43 -3.36 5.22
CA ILE A 56 -12.19 -4.77 4.95
C ILE A 56 -12.93 -5.66 5.95
N TYR A 57 -12.93 -5.30 7.24
CA TYR A 57 -13.68 -6.03 8.25
C TYR A 57 -15.19 -5.96 8.01
N LEU A 58 -15.72 -4.78 7.69
CA LEU A 58 -17.15 -4.61 7.43
C LEU A 58 -17.64 -5.45 6.24
N THR A 59 -16.92 -5.37 5.12
CA THR A 59 -17.33 -6.04 3.88
C THR A 59 -17.20 -7.57 3.96
N LEU A 60 -16.30 -8.07 4.79
CA LEU A 60 -16.02 -9.50 4.85
C LEU A 60 -16.52 -10.20 6.10
N ARG A 61 -16.46 -9.61 7.30
CA ARG A 61 -16.80 -10.29 8.56
C ARG A 61 -18.12 -9.80 9.14
N ASP A 62 -18.39 -8.50 9.07
CA ASP A 62 -19.60 -7.91 9.68
C ASP A 62 -20.89 -8.37 9.01
N GLU A 63 -20.86 -8.64 7.70
CA GLU A 63 -21.99 -9.21 6.97
C GLU A 63 -22.38 -10.62 7.43
N PHE A 64 -21.42 -11.41 7.95
CA PHE A 64 -21.72 -12.69 8.57
C PHE A 64 -22.38 -12.51 9.92
N SER A 65 -21.79 -11.67 10.80
CA SER A 65 -22.35 -11.46 12.14
C SER A 65 -23.71 -10.77 12.14
N SER A 66 -24.01 -9.97 11.11
CA SER A 66 -25.30 -9.31 10.94
C SER A 66 -26.36 -10.17 10.24
N GLY A 67 -25.99 -11.37 9.75
CA GLY A 67 -26.90 -12.27 9.03
C GLY A 67 -27.31 -11.77 7.63
N THR A 68 -26.76 -10.65 7.16
CA THR A 68 -27.05 -10.12 5.81
C THR A 68 -26.59 -11.07 4.71
N MET A 69 -25.59 -11.90 5.01
CA MET A 69 -25.10 -12.91 4.07
C MET A 69 -26.14 -13.99 3.71
N PHE A 70 -27.18 -14.18 4.53
CA PHE A 70 -28.30 -15.08 4.22
C PHE A 70 -29.03 -14.70 2.92
N LEU A 71 -29.03 -13.41 2.56
CA LEU A 71 -29.61 -12.92 1.30
C LEU A 71 -28.87 -13.45 0.07
N TYR A 72 -27.65 -13.96 0.23
CA TYR A 72 -26.81 -14.48 -0.84
C TYR A 72 -26.69 -16.02 -0.83
N LYS A 73 -27.55 -16.72 -0.08
CA LYS A 73 -27.48 -18.18 0.10
C LYS A 73 -27.50 -19.00 -1.21
N ASP A 74 -28.13 -18.46 -2.26
CA ASP A 74 -28.28 -19.13 -3.56
C ASP A 74 -27.07 -18.88 -4.49
N LEU A 75 -26.14 -17.99 -4.10
CA LEU A 75 -24.92 -17.71 -4.84
C LEU A 75 -23.78 -18.63 -4.39
N ARG A 76 -22.95 -19.05 -5.35
CA ARG A 76 -21.73 -19.81 -5.05
C ARG A 76 -20.81 -18.98 -4.14
N LYS A 77 -20.44 -19.52 -2.97
CA LYS A 77 -19.54 -18.86 -2.00
C LYS A 77 -18.25 -18.32 -2.65
N SER A 78 -17.70 -19.04 -3.64
CA SER A 78 -16.50 -18.61 -4.38
C SER A 78 -16.69 -17.31 -5.15
N VAL A 79 -17.86 -17.10 -5.76
CA VAL A 79 -18.19 -15.88 -6.50
C VAL A 79 -18.36 -14.71 -5.54
N ILE A 80 -19.00 -14.94 -4.39
CA ILE A 80 -19.19 -13.91 -3.36
C ILE A 80 -17.82 -13.43 -2.86
N PHE A 81 -16.95 -14.36 -2.46
CA PHE A 81 -15.61 -14.02 -1.95
C PHE A 81 -14.79 -13.26 -2.98
N ASN A 82 -14.70 -13.77 -4.21
CA ASN A 82 -13.92 -13.13 -5.27
C ASN A 82 -14.44 -11.74 -5.60
N THR A 83 -15.76 -11.55 -5.63
CA THR A 83 -16.37 -10.23 -5.87
C THR A 83 -16.00 -9.24 -4.76
N LYS A 84 -15.98 -9.68 -3.49
CA LYS A 84 -15.56 -8.85 -2.35
C LYS A 84 -14.08 -8.51 -2.39
N VAL A 85 -13.20 -9.46 -2.71
CA VAL A 85 -11.78 -9.19 -2.86
C VAL A 85 -11.52 -8.22 -4.02
N ILE A 86 -12.20 -8.41 -5.16
CA ILE A 86 -12.11 -7.51 -6.31
C ILE A 86 -12.59 -6.10 -5.95
N SER A 87 -13.70 -5.96 -5.21
CA SER A 87 -14.20 -4.64 -4.81
C SER A 87 -13.23 -3.91 -3.87
N LEU A 88 -12.58 -4.63 -2.95
CA LEU A 88 -11.54 -4.07 -2.07
C LEU A 88 -10.30 -3.64 -2.87
N CYS A 89 -9.86 -4.44 -3.85
CA CYS A 89 -8.77 -4.07 -4.77
C CYS A 89 -9.11 -2.82 -5.59
N LEU A 90 -10.36 -2.73 -6.09
CA LEU A 90 -10.84 -1.56 -6.85
C LEU A 90 -10.88 -0.30 -5.98
N LEU A 91 -11.30 -0.43 -4.71
CA LEU A 91 -11.30 0.67 -3.75
C LEU A 91 -9.88 1.20 -3.50
N TYR A 92 -8.90 0.30 -3.36
CA TYR A 92 -7.49 0.71 -3.28
C TYR A 92 -7.00 1.38 -4.57
N LEU A 93 -7.35 0.83 -5.75
CA LEU A 93 -6.98 1.43 -7.04
C LEU A 93 -7.54 2.85 -7.17
N LEU A 94 -8.80 3.08 -6.78
CA LEU A 94 -9.41 4.40 -6.79
C LEU A 94 -8.67 5.36 -5.85
N TYR A 95 -8.33 4.90 -4.63
CA TYR A 95 -7.53 5.67 -3.68
C TYR A 95 -6.18 6.10 -4.29
N LEU A 96 -5.48 5.18 -4.96
CA LEU A 96 -4.21 5.44 -5.62
C LEU A 96 -4.36 6.45 -6.76
N VAL A 97 -5.37 6.30 -7.64
CA VAL A 97 -5.61 7.23 -8.76
C VAL A 97 -5.87 8.64 -8.26
N VAL A 98 -6.72 8.81 -7.24
CA VAL A 98 -7.00 10.14 -6.67
C VAL A 98 -5.75 10.73 -6.01
N SER A 99 -4.94 9.92 -5.33
CA SER A 99 -3.67 10.35 -4.75
C SER A 99 -2.68 10.84 -5.81
N LEU A 100 -2.56 10.11 -6.93
CA LEU A 100 -1.72 10.52 -8.05
C LEU A 100 -2.19 11.83 -8.68
N LEU A 101 -3.50 11.97 -8.94
CA LEU A 101 -4.07 13.20 -9.51
C LEU A 101 -3.86 14.41 -8.58
N ALA A 102 -4.08 14.24 -7.27
CA ALA A 102 -3.84 15.28 -6.30
C ALA A 102 -2.34 15.66 -6.21
N SER A 103 -1.44 14.67 -6.31
CA SER A 103 0.01 14.91 -6.32
C SER A 103 0.44 15.72 -7.55
N VAL A 104 -0.06 15.37 -8.73
CA VAL A 104 0.19 16.10 -9.98
C VAL A 104 -0.31 17.54 -9.87
N PHE A 105 -1.53 17.75 -9.38
CA PHE A 105 -2.13 19.06 -9.22
C PHE A 105 -1.27 19.99 -8.35
N ILE A 106 -0.78 19.47 -7.22
CA ILE A 106 0.00 20.25 -6.25
C ILE A 106 1.42 20.52 -6.73
N PHE A 107 2.04 19.53 -7.37
CA PHE A 107 3.39 19.68 -7.88
C PHE A 107 3.48 20.87 -8.86
N TYR A 108 2.54 20.93 -9.81
CA TYR A 108 2.52 22.01 -10.81
C TYR A 108 1.99 23.34 -10.27
N LEU A 109 0.96 23.35 -9.42
CA LEU A 109 0.34 24.60 -8.98
C LEU A 109 0.95 25.24 -7.74
N PHE A 110 1.45 24.44 -6.80
CA PHE A 110 1.88 24.93 -5.49
C PHE A 110 3.40 24.91 -5.31
N LEU A 111 4.07 23.82 -5.71
CA LEU A 111 5.52 23.69 -5.53
C LEU A 111 6.31 24.46 -6.59
N ASN A 112 5.85 24.45 -7.86
CA ASN A 112 6.46 25.18 -8.97
C ASN A 112 8.00 25.03 -9.02
N THR A 113 8.48 23.80 -8.80
CA THR A 113 9.90 23.51 -8.54
C THR A 113 10.67 23.19 -9.83
N SER A 114 10.14 22.33 -10.69
CA SER A 114 10.73 21.98 -11.99
C SER A 114 9.69 21.37 -12.94
N ASP A 115 9.92 21.44 -14.25
CA ASP A 115 9.11 20.76 -15.28
C ASP A 115 9.56 19.29 -15.50
N GLN A 116 10.46 18.78 -14.67
CA GLN A 116 11.03 17.43 -14.85
C GLN A 116 10.07 16.37 -14.31
N ILE A 117 9.55 15.53 -15.20
CA ILE A 117 8.69 14.40 -14.83
C ILE A 117 9.50 13.30 -14.11
N PHE A 118 10.70 13.00 -14.61
CA PHE A 118 11.62 11.99 -14.07
C PHE A 118 12.97 12.61 -13.73
N SER A 119 13.70 11.99 -12.80
CA SER A 119 15.07 12.40 -12.51
C SER A 119 15.99 12.19 -13.72
N SER A 120 16.87 13.17 -13.99
CA SER A 120 17.82 13.14 -15.10
C SER A 120 18.99 12.17 -14.88
N ASN A 121 19.25 11.79 -13.62
CA ASN A 121 20.32 10.88 -13.25
C ASN A 121 19.84 9.42 -13.37
N PRO A 122 20.50 8.55 -14.16
CA PRO A 122 20.03 7.19 -14.40
C PRO A 122 20.03 6.30 -13.15
N SER A 123 20.92 6.55 -12.19
CA SER A 123 20.95 5.85 -10.91
C SER A 123 19.77 6.22 -10.00
N LEU A 124 19.41 7.52 -9.95
CA LEU A 124 18.26 8.00 -9.19
C LEU A 124 16.96 7.49 -9.82
N PHE A 125 16.87 7.53 -11.15
CA PHE A 125 15.71 7.00 -11.88
C PHE A 125 15.44 5.52 -11.56
N GLY A 126 16.50 4.71 -11.49
CA GLY A 126 16.39 3.32 -11.06
C GLY A 126 15.83 3.15 -9.65
N GLN A 127 16.29 3.95 -8.69
CA GLN A 127 15.79 3.93 -7.31
C GLN A 127 14.34 4.40 -7.22
N GLU A 128 13.97 5.43 -7.99
CA GLU A 128 12.61 5.95 -8.05
C GLU A 128 11.63 4.88 -8.57
N LEU A 129 11.96 4.19 -9.67
CA LEU A 129 11.12 3.13 -10.21
C LEU A 129 10.89 1.98 -9.21
N VAL A 130 11.97 1.50 -8.58
CA VAL A 130 11.87 0.39 -7.62
C VAL A 130 11.08 0.82 -6.39
N SER A 131 11.32 2.03 -5.86
CA SER A 131 10.61 2.52 -4.68
C SER A 131 9.12 2.73 -4.95
N PHE A 132 8.75 3.33 -6.10
CA PHE A 132 7.35 3.48 -6.51
C PHE A 132 6.63 2.13 -6.58
N LEU A 133 7.23 1.16 -7.27
CA LEU A 133 6.67 -0.18 -7.40
C LEU A 133 6.56 -0.87 -6.03
N ALA A 134 7.60 -0.78 -5.21
CA ALA A 134 7.64 -1.42 -3.89
C ALA A 134 6.54 -0.91 -2.96
N ILE A 135 6.25 0.40 -2.97
CA ILE A 135 5.19 1.00 -2.14
C ILE A 135 3.81 0.50 -2.60
N ILE A 136 3.56 0.44 -3.91
CA ILE A 136 2.29 -0.09 -4.45
C ILE A 136 2.12 -1.56 -4.04
N MET A 137 3.17 -2.36 -4.19
CA MET A 137 3.16 -3.77 -3.81
C MET A 137 2.91 -3.95 -2.31
N LEU A 138 3.54 -3.13 -1.46
CA LEU A 138 3.35 -3.15 -0.01
C LEU A 138 1.91 -2.84 0.41
N ASN A 139 1.28 -1.86 -0.23
CA ASN A 139 -0.11 -1.54 0.02
C ASN A 139 -1.04 -2.69 -0.36
N ILE A 140 -0.83 -3.30 -1.53
CA ILE A 140 -1.62 -4.46 -1.97
C ILE A 140 -1.43 -5.63 -0.99
N VAL A 141 -0.18 -5.93 -0.62
CA VAL A 141 0.12 -6.97 0.38
C VAL A 141 -0.57 -6.68 1.71
N ALA A 142 -0.54 -5.45 2.19
CA ALA A 142 -1.21 -5.06 3.43
C ALA A 142 -2.74 -5.28 3.36
N VAL A 143 -3.38 -4.96 2.24
CA VAL A 143 -4.81 -5.24 2.02
C VAL A 143 -5.08 -6.74 2.13
N PHE A 144 -4.31 -7.57 1.43
CA PHE A 144 -4.48 -9.02 1.40
C PHE A 144 -4.24 -9.68 2.77
N ILE A 145 -3.22 -9.23 3.50
CA ILE A 145 -2.96 -9.69 4.88
C ILE A 145 -4.12 -9.31 5.81
N THR A 146 -4.66 -8.11 5.65
CA THR A 146 -5.80 -7.64 6.44
C THR A 146 -7.07 -8.44 6.15
N ILE A 147 -7.30 -8.81 4.88
CA ILE A 147 -8.37 -9.73 4.45
C ILE A 147 -8.21 -11.08 5.16
N ALA A 148 -7.00 -11.63 5.21
CA ALA A 148 -6.75 -12.90 5.90
C ALA A 148 -7.04 -12.79 7.40
N PHE A 149 -6.55 -11.73 8.08
CA PHE A 149 -6.78 -11.56 9.51
C PHE A 149 -8.25 -11.30 9.87
N SER A 150 -9.00 -10.59 9.03
CA SER A 150 -10.42 -10.30 9.31
C SER A 150 -11.28 -11.58 9.40
N MET A 151 -10.86 -12.66 8.74
CA MET A 151 -11.54 -13.97 8.80
C MET A 151 -11.36 -14.70 10.13
N TYR A 152 -10.33 -14.39 10.91
CA TYR A 152 -10.05 -15.06 12.19
C TYR A 152 -10.35 -14.17 13.39
N ALA A 153 -10.05 -12.87 13.28
CA ALA A 153 -10.06 -11.97 14.41
C ALA A 153 -11.31 -11.06 14.48
N ASN A 154 -11.57 -10.51 15.67
CA ASN A 154 -12.57 -9.46 15.85
C ASN A 154 -12.09 -8.14 15.21
N ARG A 155 -13.01 -7.19 15.07
CA ARG A 155 -12.74 -5.87 14.46
C ARG A 155 -11.49 -5.18 14.99
N ALA A 156 -11.39 -5.04 16.31
CA ALA A 156 -10.26 -4.37 16.94
C ALA A 156 -8.93 -5.09 16.67
N ALA A 157 -8.91 -6.42 16.82
CA ALA A 157 -7.71 -7.23 16.59
C ALA A 157 -7.27 -7.20 15.11
N THR A 158 -8.21 -7.20 14.16
CA THR A 158 -7.92 -7.05 12.72
C THR A 158 -7.18 -5.74 12.43
N ILE A 159 -7.69 -4.64 12.98
CA ILE A 159 -7.11 -3.31 12.82
C ILE A 159 -5.73 -3.23 13.48
N VAL A 160 -5.56 -3.77 14.68
CA VAL A 160 -4.27 -3.75 15.37
C VAL A 160 -3.21 -4.55 14.60
N MET A 161 -3.57 -5.74 14.09
CA MET A 161 -2.65 -6.58 13.32
C MET A 161 -2.23 -5.95 12.00
N SER A 162 -3.14 -5.27 11.29
CA SER A 162 -2.81 -4.58 10.05
C SER A 162 -1.90 -3.38 10.28
N ILE A 163 -2.17 -2.59 11.33
CA ILE A 163 -1.30 -1.47 11.73
C ILE A 163 0.08 -2.00 12.12
N PHE A 164 0.15 -3.07 12.92
CA PHE A 164 1.41 -3.68 13.31
C PHE A 164 2.20 -4.16 12.09
N PHE A 165 1.54 -4.78 11.11
CA PHE A 165 2.17 -5.18 9.86
C PHE A 165 2.77 -4.01 9.08
N VAL A 166 2.02 -2.91 8.93
CA VAL A 166 2.49 -1.70 8.25
C VAL A 166 3.66 -1.04 8.98
N LEU A 167 3.61 -0.96 10.31
CA LEU A 167 4.73 -0.41 11.09
C LEU A 167 5.99 -1.29 10.96
N LEU A 168 5.82 -2.61 11.00
CA LEU A 168 6.91 -3.55 10.80
C LEU A 168 7.54 -3.40 9.41
N SER A 169 6.72 -3.26 8.36
CA SER A 169 7.20 -3.09 6.99
C SER A 169 7.94 -1.77 6.78
N VAL A 170 7.56 -0.69 7.47
CA VAL A 170 8.26 0.61 7.43
C VAL A 170 9.64 0.53 8.08
N ILE A 171 9.78 -0.24 9.17
CA ILE A 171 11.05 -0.37 9.90
C ILE A 171 11.96 -1.41 9.23
N ALA A 172 11.39 -2.41 8.55
CA ALA A 172 12.12 -3.55 8.00
C ALA A 172 13.35 -3.22 7.15
N PRO A 173 13.35 -2.23 6.24
CA PRO A 173 14.53 -1.88 5.44
C PRO A 173 15.74 -1.41 6.25
N ARG A 174 15.54 -1.03 7.52
CA ARG A 174 16.60 -0.57 8.43
C ARG A 174 17.23 -1.70 9.24
N LEU A 175 16.65 -2.91 9.15
CA LEU A 175 17.08 -4.09 9.89
C LEU A 175 17.74 -5.09 8.94
N GLN A 176 18.97 -5.53 9.25
CA GLN A 176 19.79 -6.38 8.38
C GLN A 176 19.11 -7.68 7.92
N LEU A 177 18.31 -8.31 8.79
CA LEU A 177 17.60 -9.55 8.47
C LEU A 177 16.23 -9.29 7.84
N LEU A 178 15.48 -8.31 8.36
CA LEU A 178 14.11 -8.05 7.94
C LEU A 178 14.01 -7.34 6.58
N GLN A 179 15.09 -6.70 6.10
CA GLN A 179 15.10 -6.01 4.81
C GLN A 179 14.70 -6.93 3.65
N TYR A 180 15.03 -8.22 3.72
CA TYR A 180 14.74 -9.16 2.63
C TYR A 180 13.31 -9.68 2.64
N VAL A 181 12.57 -9.46 3.73
CA VAL A 181 11.20 -9.96 3.93
C VAL A 181 10.17 -9.05 3.25
N PHE A 182 10.50 -7.78 3.03
CA PHE A 182 9.57 -6.79 2.49
C PHE A 182 10.03 -6.24 1.14
N PRO A 183 9.10 -5.94 0.21
CA PRO A 183 9.45 -5.39 -1.10
C PRO A 183 10.29 -4.10 -1.06
N ASN A 184 10.08 -3.25 -0.04
CA ASN A 184 10.80 -1.98 0.11
C ASN A 184 12.26 -2.12 0.55
N GLY A 185 12.68 -3.25 1.15
CA GLY A 185 14.07 -3.40 1.55
C GLY A 185 15.03 -3.52 0.36
N TYR A 186 14.51 -3.93 -0.80
CA TYR A 186 15.30 -4.06 -2.03
C TYR A 186 15.65 -2.73 -2.70
N VAL A 187 15.08 -1.61 -2.24
CA VAL A 187 15.46 -0.27 -2.71
C VAL A 187 16.91 0.04 -2.33
N ASN A 188 17.35 -0.41 -1.15
CA ASN A 188 18.70 -0.14 -0.65
C ASN A 188 19.77 -1.06 -1.27
N THR A 189 19.36 -2.16 -1.91
CA THR A 189 20.27 -3.16 -2.51
C THR A 189 20.46 -2.99 -4.02
N ILE A 190 19.93 -1.90 -4.61
CA ILE A 190 19.99 -1.68 -6.06
C ILE A 190 21.44 -1.56 -6.55
N SER A 191 22.33 -0.94 -5.77
CA SER A 191 23.74 -0.75 -6.15
C SER A 191 24.52 -2.07 -6.22
N THR A 192 24.08 -3.11 -5.52
CA THR A 192 24.76 -4.41 -5.45
C THR A 192 24.15 -5.45 -6.39
N VAL A 193 22.83 -5.45 -6.55
CA VAL A 193 22.09 -6.49 -7.27
C VAL A 193 21.55 -6.02 -8.62
N GLY A 194 21.46 -4.70 -8.84
CA GLY A 194 20.89 -4.11 -10.05
C GLY A 194 19.37 -3.95 -10.00
N ILE A 195 18.86 -3.03 -10.84
CA ILE A 195 17.46 -2.58 -10.83
C ILE A 195 16.50 -3.73 -11.19
N GLY A 196 16.76 -4.44 -12.30
CA GLY A 196 15.84 -5.47 -12.80
C GLY A 196 15.66 -6.65 -11.84
N ILE A 197 16.74 -7.11 -11.21
CA ILE A 197 16.70 -8.21 -10.24
C ILE A 197 15.99 -7.75 -8.96
N SER A 198 16.22 -6.51 -8.51
CA SER A 198 15.52 -5.94 -7.34
C SER A 198 14.00 -5.92 -7.54
N ILE A 199 13.53 -5.52 -8.74
CA ILE A 199 12.11 -5.56 -9.11
C ILE A 199 11.57 -7.00 -9.10
N PHE A 200 12.30 -7.93 -9.70
CA PHE A 200 11.88 -9.32 -9.79
C PHE A 200 11.72 -9.96 -8.40
N ILE A 201 12.67 -9.71 -7.49
CA ILE A 201 12.59 -10.23 -6.12
C ILE A 201 11.42 -9.58 -5.35
N ALA A 202 11.27 -8.25 -5.46
CA ALA A 202 10.16 -7.54 -4.82
C ALA A 202 8.79 -8.05 -5.28
N LEU A 203 8.62 -8.33 -6.57
CA LEU A 203 7.42 -8.93 -7.15
C LEU A 203 7.20 -10.37 -6.68
N SER A 204 8.26 -11.16 -6.61
CA SER A 204 8.18 -12.55 -6.16
C SER A 204 7.68 -12.61 -4.71
N ILE A 205 8.24 -11.78 -3.83
CA ILE A 205 7.84 -11.71 -2.43
C ILE A 205 6.41 -11.22 -2.29
N SER A 206 6.02 -10.15 -2.98
CA SER A 206 4.64 -9.65 -2.91
C SER A 206 3.64 -10.71 -3.38
N LEU A 207 3.95 -11.44 -4.44
CA LEU A 207 3.12 -12.53 -4.95
C LEU A 207 2.96 -13.65 -3.91
N THR A 208 4.04 -14.05 -3.23
CA THR A 208 3.94 -15.08 -2.18
C THR A 208 3.04 -14.67 -1.02
N TYR A 209 3.11 -13.41 -0.59
CA TYR A 209 2.21 -12.88 0.45
C TYR A 209 0.75 -12.83 -0.02
N ILE A 210 0.51 -12.35 -1.24
CA ILE A 210 -0.84 -12.27 -1.82
C ILE A 210 -1.46 -13.66 -1.95
N LEU A 211 -0.73 -14.62 -2.51
CA LEU A 211 -1.25 -15.99 -2.71
C LEU A 211 -1.53 -16.69 -1.36
N SER A 212 -0.59 -16.63 -0.42
CA SER A 212 -0.75 -17.28 0.88
C SER A 212 -1.95 -16.71 1.65
N SER A 213 -2.05 -15.39 1.76
CA SER A 213 -3.17 -14.73 2.43
C SER A 213 -4.51 -14.96 1.74
N TYR A 214 -4.56 -14.93 0.39
CA TYR A 214 -5.77 -15.23 -0.36
C TYR A 214 -6.25 -16.66 -0.10
N VAL A 215 -5.36 -17.65 -0.14
CA VAL A 215 -5.71 -19.05 0.12
C VAL A 215 -6.20 -19.24 1.56
N ILE A 216 -5.54 -18.63 2.54
CA ILE A 216 -5.93 -18.68 3.95
C ILE A 216 -7.32 -18.07 4.16
N ALA A 217 -7.58 -16.90 3.56
CA ALA A 217 -8.86 -16.22 3.66
C ALA A 217 -9.99 -17.01 2.97
N TYR A 218 -9.72 -17.52 1.77
CA TYR A 218 -10.69 -18.27 0.97
C TYR A 218 -11.14 -19.56 1.65
N ARG A 219 -10.19 -20.34 2.16
CA ARG A 219 -10.50 -21.57 2.92
C ARG A 219 -11.43 -21.25 4.09
N LYS A 220 -11.11 -20.21 4.85
CA LYS A 220 -11.92 -19.85 6.00
C LYS A 220 -13.30 -19.36 5.62
N PHE A 221 -13.40 -18.59 4.52
CA PHE A 221 -14.67 -18.07 4.03
C PHE A 221 -15.66 -19.18 3.63
N ILE A 222 -15.18 -20.29 3.05
CA ILE A 222 -16.04 -21.41 2.65
C ILE A 222 -16.58 -22.17 3.87
N GLU A 223 -15.75 -22.32 4.91
CA GLU A 223 -16.09 -23.02 6.15
C GLU A 223 -17.20 -22.31 6.95
N ILE A 224 -17.40 -21.00 6.78
CA ILE A 224 -18.43 -20.29 7.52
C ILE A 224 -19.81 -20.73 7.02
N GLU A 225 -20.61 -21.28 7.92
CA GLU A 225 -22.01 -21.65 7.69
C GLU A 225 -22.90 -20.40 7.73
N PHE A 226 -23.97 -20.42 6.91
CA PHE A 226 -24.97 -19.35 6.84
C PHE A 226 -25.99 -19.47 7.97
#